data_AF-A0A7S0TVG2-F1
#
_entry.id   AF-A0A7S0TVG2-F1
#
_cell.length_a   1.000
_cell.length_b   1.000
_cell.length_c   1.000
_cell.angle_alpha   90.00
_cell.angle_beta   90.00
_cell.angle_gamma   90.00
#
_symmetry.space_group_name_H-M   'P 1'
#
loop_
_entity.id
_entity.type
_entity.pdbx_description
1 polymer ?
#
loop_
_entity_poly.entity_id
_entity_poly.type
_entity_poly.pdbx_seq_one_letter_code
_entity_poly.pdbx_strand_id
1 'polypeptide(L)'
;CPRGARRTDGEGCCLSGMAKSNVPSCPLLGTWELRLGSYTLTQCPDGFQRDEDQCTPCQTCSMNVGSTLEWCHGAQYSSRQKCWQCPLGAECNGIAIRTVGGLDLLGARWIEEVESGMMALAQCPVGHRLVTDAGVENFQCAPCRSNEFIMASNDPLFACRICPLGATACPASGPPVFGTIVSL
;
A
#
# COMPACT_ATOMS: atom_id res chain seq x y z
N CYS A 1 20.17 -19.74 18.87
CA CYS A 1 20.39 -18.82 17.74
C CYS A 1 20.85 -19.58 16.53
N PRO A 2 20.49 -19.12 15.33
CA PRO A 2 20.98 -19.70 14.10
C PRO A 2 22.52 -19.77 14.09
N ARG A 3 23.09 -20.76 13.40
CA ARG A 3 24.54 -20.94 13.31
C ARG A 3 25.15 -19.68 12.66
N GLY A 4 26.04 -18.98 13.36
CA GLY A 4 26.56 -17.66 12.96
C GLY A 4 25.91 -16.47 13.70
N ALA A 5 24.85 -16.70 14.47
CA ALA A 5 24.27 -15.72 15.37
C ALA A 5 24.61 -16.03 16.85
N ARG A 6 24.89 -14.99 17.63
CA ARG A 6 25.08 -15.06 19.09
C ARG A 6 23.76 -14.80 19.80
N ARG A 7 23.51 -15.52 20.90
CA ARG A 7 22.44 -15.15 21.84
C ARG A 7 22.84 -13.85 22.53
N THR A 8 21.92 -12.90 22.60
CA THR A 8 21.98 -11.83 23.60
C THR A 8 21.25 -12.28 24.86
N ASP A 9 21.49 -11.54 25.93
CA ASP A 9 21.36 -11.89 27.34
C ASP A 9 19.89 -12.08 27.82
N GLY A 10 18.93 -12.15 26.89
CA GLY A 10 17.50 -12.22 27.21
C GLY A 10 16.58 -12.53 26.01
N GLU A 11 16.80 -13.65 25.32
CA GLU A 11 15.90 -14.26 24.29
C GLU A 11 16.13 -13.85 22.81
N GLY A 12 16.99 -12.88 22.52
CA GLY A 12 17.33 -12.46 21.15
C GLY A 12 18.50 -13.22 20.52
N CYS A 13 18.55 -13.21 19.18
CA CYS A 13 19.68 -13.70 18.38
C CYS A 13 20.22 -12.60 17.50
N CYS A 14 21.55 -12.46 17.39
CA CYS A 14 22.21 -11.40 16.62
C CYS A 14 23.32 -11.96 15.74
N LEU A 15 23.49 -11.48 14.51
CA LEU A 15 24.60 -11.92 13.65
C LEU A 15 25.96 -11.58 14.27
N SER A 16 26.93 -12.49 14.11
CA SER A 16 28.29 -12.34 14.64
C SER A 16 29.01 -11.17 13.95
N GLY A 17 28.97 -9.99 14.57
CA GLY A 17 29.56 -8.75 14.05
C GLY A 17 28.86 -7.48 14.56
N MET A 18 27.55 -7.57 14.85
CA MET A 18 26.75 -6.47 15.38
C MET A 18 26.79 -6.33 16.91
N ALA A 19 27.39 -7.31 17.61
CA ALA A 19 27.43 -7.38 19.08
C ALA A 19 28.38 -6.38 19.77
N LYS A 20 28.94 -5.39 19.06
CA LYS A 20 29.90 -4.41 19.64
C LYS A 20 29.25 -3.13 20.17
N SER A 21 27.97 -2.87 19.93
CA SER A 21 27.27 -1.74 20.53
C SER A 21 26.40 -2.22 21.69
N ASN A 22 26.39 -1.51 22.82
CA ASN A 22 25.56 -1.72 24.02
C ASN A 22 24.04 -1.57 23.75
N VAL A 23 23.51 -2.13 22.66
CA VAL A 23 22.10 -2.07 22.29
C VAL A 23 21.43 -3.33 22.84
N PRO A 24 20.51 -3.21 23.83
CA PRO A 24 19.96 -4.36 24.57
C PRO A 24 19.03 -5.28 23.76
N SER A 25 18.66 -4.91 22.54
CA SER A 25 17.76 -5.70 21.69
C SER A 25 18.20 -5.59 20.23
N CYS A 26 18.76 -6.67 19.70
CA CYS A 26 19.00 -6.83 18.26
C CYS A 26 18.12 -7.98 17.77
N PRO A 27 16.81 -7.75 17.54
CA PRO A 27 15.99 -8.74 16.86
C PRO A 27 16.52 -8.91 15.42
N LEU A 28 16.86 -10.13 15.03
CA LEU A 28 17.01 -10.45 13.61
C LEU A 28 15.67 -10.19 12.93
N LEU A 29 15.57 -9.10 12.19
CA LEU A 29 14.39 -8.78 11.41
C LEU A 29 14.25 -9.77 10.25
N GLY A 30 13.02 -10.20 9.98
CA GLY A 30 12.69 -11.11 8.89
C GLY A 30 12.61 -12.59 9.24
N THR A 31 12.26 -13.39 8.23
CA THR A 31 12.17 -14.84 8.27
C THR A 31 13.48 -15.43 7.77
N TRP A 32 14.02 -16.39 8.52
CA TRP A 32 15.29 -17.05 8.26
C TRP A 32 15.08 -18.54 8.04
N GLU A 33 15.72 -19.11 7.03
CA GLU A 33 15.67 -20.54 6.72
C GLU A 33 17.07 -21.16 6.79
N LEU A 34 17.20 -22.35 7.37
CA LEU A 34 18.44 -23.10 7.38
C LEU A 34 18.64 -23.80 6.03
N ARG A 35 19.58 -23.34 5.21
CA ARG A 35 19.96 -23.94 3.93
C ARG A 35 21.43 -24.36 3.97
N LEU A 36 21.69 -25.65 3.71
CA LEU A 36 23.05 -26.21 3.61
C LEU A 36 23.95 -25.90 4.83
N GLY A 37 23.37 -25.83 6.03
CA GLY A 37 24.13 -25.60 7.27
C GLY A 37 24.37 -24.12 7.63
N SER A 38 23.90 -23.18 6.80
CA SER A 38 23.87 -21.74 7.07
C SER A 38 22.43 -21.22 7.10
N TYR A 39 22.15 -20.22 7.94
CA TYR A 39 20.85 -19.54 7.89
C TYR A 39 20.90 -18.44 6.85
N THR A 40 19.88 -18.41 5.99
CA THR A 40 19.73 -17.41 4.95
C THR A 40 18.45 -16.63 5.24
N LEU A 41 18.53 -15.31 5.16
CA LEU A 41 17.35 -14.45 5.21
C LEU A 41 16.50 -14.77 3.99
N THR A 42 15.26 -15.23 4.18
CA THR A 42 14.35 -15.57 3.08
C THR A 42 13.30 -14.50 2.85
N GLN A 43 12.94 -13.74 3.88
CA GLN A 43 11.92 -12.70 3.78
C GLN A 43 12.12 -11.57 4.80
N CYS A 44 12.03 -10.32 4.35
CA CYS A 44 11.92 -9.17 5.24
C CYS A 44 10.45 -8.88 5.58
N PRO A 45 10.17 -8.31 6.77
CA PRO A 45 8.82 -7.88 7.11
C PRO A 45 8.38 -6.70 6.21
N ASP A 46 7.09 -6.44 6.16
CA ASP A 46 6.54 -5.29 5.43
C ASP A 46 7.19 -3.98 5.91
N GLY A 47 7.48 -3.08 4.97
CA GLY A 47 8.21 -1.84 5.26
C GLY A 47 9.74 -1.96 5.16
N PHE A 48 10.27 -3.13 4.83
CA PHE A 48 11.71 -3.37 4.67
C PHE A 48 12.03 -3.97 3.30
N GLN A 49 13.20 -3.62 2.76
CA GLN A 49 13.84 -4.33 1.64
C GLN A 49 14.94 -5.25 2.13
N ARG A 50 15.19 -6.30 1.36
CA ARG A 50 16.32 -7.18 1.58
C ARG A 50 17.57 -6.63 0.90
N ASP A 51 18.61 -6.40 1.68
CA ASP A 51 19.96 -6.10 1.22
C ASP A 51 20.90 -7.19 1.73
N GLU A 52 21.27 -8.11 0.84
CA GLU A 52 22.01 -9.34 1.17
C GLU A 52 21.34 -10.19 2.28
N ASP A 53 21.91 -10.14 3.50
CA ASP A 53 21.45 -10.83 4.72
C ASP A 53 20.89 -9.84 5.76
N GLN A 54 20.50 -8.64 5.33
CA GLN A 54 19.92 -7.61 6.20
C GLN A 54 18.59 -7.11 5.65
N CYS A 55 17.72 -6.67 6.56
CA CYS A 55 16.50 -5.97 6.23
C CYS A 55 16.71 -4.48 6.49
N THR A 56 16.69 -3.69 5.41
CA THR A 56 16.84 -2.23 5.46
C THR A 56 15.45 -1.61 5.36
N PRO A 57 15.06 -0.69 6.26
CA PRO A 57 13.75 -0.05 6.17
C PRO A 57 13.63 0.71 4.86
N CYS A 58 12.46 0.63 4.22
CA CYS A 58 12.13 1.50 3.11
C CYS A 58 12.17 2.95 3.57
N GLN A 59 12.55 3.86 2.66
CA GLN A 59 12.53 5.28 2.97
C GLN A 59 11.09 5.71 3.25
N THR A 60 10.74 5.87 4.51
CA THR A 60 9.42 6.33 4.93
C THR A 60 9.38 7.85 4.95
N CYS A 61 8.18 8.40 5.19
CA CYS A 61 8.03 9.73 5.76
C CYS A 61 9.00 9.94 6.92
N SER A 62 9.49 11.17 7.07
CA SER A 62 10.28 11.59 8.22
C SER A 62 9.38 11.53 9.46
N MET A 63 9.32 10.36 10.10
CA MET A 63 8.52 10.16 11.29
C MET A 63 9.00 11.11 12.37
N ASN A 64 8.19 12.12 12.71
CA ASN A 64 8.34 12.77 14.00
C ASN A 64 8.04 11.70 15.07
N VAL A 65 9.04 11.41 15.88
CA VAL A 65 9.04 10.34 16.89
C VAL A 65 7.77 10.47 17.76
N GLY A 66 6.80 9.57 17.56
CA GLY A 66 5.59 9.48 18.37
C GLY A 66 4.24 9.58 17.64
N SER A 67 4.19 9.78 16.32
CA SER A 67 2.91 9.82 15.58
C SER A 67 2.63 8.54 14.78
N THR A 68 1.34 8.22 14.65
CA THR A 68 0.79 7.14 13.82
C THR A 68 1.23 7.29 12.35
N LEU A 69 1.42 6.15 11.66
CA LEU A 69 1.75 6.01 10.23
C LEU A 69 1.43 7.26 9.39
N GLU A 70 2.43 8.12 9.21
CA GLU A 70 2.32 9.31 8.38
C GLU A 70 2.42 8.89 6.90
N TRP A 71 1.62 9.53 6.05
CA TRP A 71 1.52 9.23 4.62
C TRP A 71 2.11 10.38 3.83
N CYS A 72 3.06 10.11 2.93
CA CYS A 72 3.76 11.17 2.21
C CYS A 72 3.91 10.87 0.73
N HIS A 73 3.98 11.96 -0.02
CA HIS A 73 4.46 11.96 -1.39
C HIS A 73 5.93 11.58 -1.45
N GLY A 74 6.29 10.72 -2.42
CA GLY A 74 7.69 10.36 -2.67
C GLY A 74 8.35 9.45 -1.63
N ALA A 75 7.59 8.95 -0.64
CA ALA A 75 8.05 7.87 0.23
C ALA A 75 8.18 6.56 -0.56
N GLN A 76 8.68 5.51 0.07
CA GLN A 76 8.72 4.17 -0.49
C GLN A 76 7.68 3.26 0.15
N TYR A 77 7.35 2.16 -0.51
CA TYR A 77 6.61 1.03 0.07
C TYR A 77 7.35 -0.28 -0.22
N SER A 78 7.19 -1.29 0.64
CA SER A 78 7.76 -2.61 0.40
C SER A 78 6.78 -3.50 -0.37
N SER A 79 7.22 -4.06 -1.49
CA SER A 79 6.55 -5.17 -2.18
C SER A 79 7.59 -6.20 -2.58
N ARG A 80 7.30 -7.49 -2.29
CA ARG A 80 8.20 -8.63 -2.57
C ARG A 80 9.64 -8.40 -2.12
N GLN A 81 9.83 -7.81 -0.93
CA GLN A 81 11.16 -7.55 -0.32
C GLN A 81 12.00 -6.49 -1.04
N LYS A 82 11.40 -5.67 -1.90
CA LYS A 82 12.03 -4.49 -2.50
C LYS A 82 11.24 -3.24 -2.12
N CYS A 83 11.97 -2.16 -1.87
CA CYS A 83 11.36 -0.86 -1.70
C CYS A 83 11.14 -0.23 -3.07
N TRP A 84 9.92 0.21 -3.30
CA TRP A 84 9.50 0.88 -4.51
C TRP A 84 9.16 2.32 -4.18
N GLN A 85 9.47 3.24 -5.09
CA GLN A 85 9.00 4.61 -4.96
C GLN A 85 7.47 4.64 -5.01
N CYS A 86 6.88 5.50 -4.19
CA CYS A 86 5.45 5.73 -4.24
C CYS A 86 5.07 6.26 -5.62
N PRO A 87 4.05 5.68 -6.29
CA PRO A 87 3.61 6.17 -7.57
C PRO A 87 3.10 7.62 -7.46
N LEU A 88 3.19 8.37 -8.56
CA LEU A 88 2.65 9.71 -8.64
C LEU A 88 1.14 9.69 -8.37
N GLY A 89 0.64 10.68 -7.61
CA GLY A 89 -0.76 10.72 -7.18
C GLY A 89 -1.10 9.78 -6.02
N ALA A 90 -0.09 9.07 -5.47
CA ALA A 90 -0.22 8.29 -4.25
C ALA A 90 0.58 8.87 -3.07
N GLU A 91 0.18 8.46 -1.88
CA GLU A 91 0.93 8.60 -0.64
C GLU A 91 1.27 7.20 -0.12
N CYS A 92 2.50 7.05 0.39
CA CYS A 92 2.99 5.79 0.93
C CYS A 92 3.52 5.99 2.34
N ASN A 93 3.49 4.94 3.15
CA ASN A 93 3.96 4.96 4.54
C ASN A 93 4.96 3.82 4.86
N GLY A 94 5.61 3.25 3.83
CA GLY A 94 6.48 2.07 3.97
C GLY A 94 5.76 0.74 3.78
N ILE A 95 4.52 0.62 4.23
CA ILE A 95 3.77 -0.66 4.23
C ILE A 95 2.56 -0.67 3.31
N ALA A 96 1.99 0.50 3.02
CA ALA A 96 0.77 0.64 2.24
C ALA A 96 0.84 1.85 1.30
N ILE A 97 -0.08 1.85 0.34
CA ILE A 97 -0.27 2.89 -0.68
C ILE A 97 -1.72 3.36 -0.61
N ARG A 98 -1.94 4.67 -0.68
CA ARG A 98 -3.27 5.28 -0.87
C ARG A 98 -3.18 6.45 -1.85
N THR A 99 -4.31 6.99 -2.32
CA THR A 99 -4.28 8.22 -3.13
C THR A 99 -4.08 9.47 -2.27
N VAL A 100 -3.51 10.50 -2.89
CA VAL A 100 -3.30 11.82 -2.29
C VAL A 100 -4.62 12.43 -1.81
N GLY A 101 -4.59 13.06 -0.64
CA GLY A 101 -5.75 13.78 -0.08
C GLY A 101 -6.59 12.95 0.89
N GLY A 102 -6.07 11.84 1.40
CA GLY A 102 -6.66 11.11 2.53
C GLY A 102 -8.01 10.46 2.24
N LEU A 103 -8.41 10.35 0.97
CA LEU A 103 -9.44 9.41 0.57
C LEU A 103 -8.88 8.01 0.85
N ASP A 104 -9.27 7.45 2.00
CA ASP A 104 -9.18 6.02 2.23
C ASP A 104 -10.00 5.35 1.14
N LEU A 105 -9.37 5.07 0.01
CA LEU A 105 -9.96 4.30 -1.08
C LEU A 105 -10.00 2.83 -0.67
N LEU A 106 -10.71 2.55 0.42
CA LEU A 106 -11.12 1.21 0.79
C LEU A 106 -11.91 0.64 -0.40
N GLY A 107 -11.27 -0.25 -1.16
CA GLY A 107 -11.80 -0.80 -2.41
C GLY A 107 -11.11 -0.34 -3.69
N ALA A 108 -10.12 0.55 -3.63
CA ALA A 108 -9.19 0.72 -4.75
C ALA A 108 -8.37 -0.55 -4.95
N ARG A 109 -8.11 -0.89 -6.22
CA ARG A 109 -7.25 -2.00 -6.59
C ARG A 109 -5.99 -1.46 -7.24
N TRP A 110 -4.86 -1.85 -6.66
CA TRP A 110 -3.54 -1.62 -7.22
C TRP A 110 -3.03 -2.93 -7.82
N ILE A 111 -2.37 -2.85 -8.97
CA ILE A 111 -1.69 -3.98 -9.59
C ILE A 111 -0.22 -3.64 -9.77
N GLU A 112 0.63 -4.64 -9.59
CA GLU A 112 2.05 -4.51 -9.90
C GLU A 112 2.22 -4.66 -11.41
N GLU A 113 2.81 -3.65 -12.04
CA GLU A 113 3.20 -3.69 -13.43
C GLU A 113 4.40 -4.61 -13.58
N VAL A 114 4.28 -5.63 -14.44
CA VAL A 114 5.25 -6.74 -14.51
C VAL A 114 6.64 -6.27 -14.95
N GLU A 115 6.70 -5.28 -15.85
CA GLU A 115 7.95 -4.81 -16.45
C GLU A 115 8.70 -3.85 -15.52
N SER A 116 7.98 -2.92 -14.90
CA SER A 116 8.58 -1.89 -14.03
C SER A 116 8.66 -2.32 -12.57
N GLY A 117 7.83 -3.28 -12.13
CA GLY A 117 7.61 -3.63 -10.74
C GLY A 117 6.91 -2.53 -9.93
N MET A 118 6.45 -1.46 -10.58
CA MET A 118 5.74 -0.36 -9.93
C MET A 118 4.26 -0.72 -9.74
N MET A 119 3.63 -0.15 -8.71
CA MET A 119 2.20 -0.32 -8.49
C MET A 119 1.43 0.73 -9.29
N ALA A 120 0.54 0.27 -10.15
CA ALA A 120 -0.39 1.09 -10.92
C ALA A 120 -1.80 0.96 -10.36
N LEU A 121 -2.54 2.07 -10.35
CA LEU A 121 -3.93 2.08 -9.94
C LEU A 121 -4.79 1.43 -11.04
N ALA A 122 -5.26 0.22 -10.79
CA ALA A 122 -6.06 -0.54 -11.75
C ALA A 122 -7.56 -0.28 -11.63
N GLN A 123 -8.03 0.11 -10.43
CA GLN A 123 -9.45 0.34 -10.20
C GLN A 123 -9.69 1.33 -9.06
N CYS A 124 -10.60 2.28 -9.28
CA CYS A 124 -11.14 3.14 -8.23
C CYS A 124 -12.30 2.48 -7.48
N PRO A 125 -12.52 2.84 -6.21
CA PRO A 125 -13.68 2.36 -5.46
C PRO A 125 -14.98 2.87 -6.10
N VAL A 126 -16.09 2.25 -5.70
CA VAL A 126 -17.43 2.67 -6.12
C VAL A 126 -17.62 4.18 -5.88
N GLY A 127 -18.24 4.85 -6.84
CA GLY A 127 -18.46 6.30 -6.77
C GLY A 127 -17.29 7.17 -7.16
N HIS A 128 -16.14 6.59 -7.50
CA HIS A 128 -14.98 7.30 -8.04
C HIS A 128 -14.65 6.79 -9.44
N ARG A 129 -14.35 7.71 -10.36
CA ARG A 129 -13.87 7.39 -11.71
C ARG A 129 -12.36 7.49 -11.78
N LEU A 130 -11.76 6.69 -12.65
CA LEU A 130 -10.35 6.70 -12.97
C LEU A 130 -10.09 7.87 -13.93
N VAL A 131 -9.26 8.83 -13.53
CA VAL A 131 -8.87 9.97 -14.35
C VAL A 131 -7.39 9.91 -14.67
N THR A 132 -7.04 10.35 -15.87
CA THR A 132 -5.66 10.50 -16.34
C THR A 132 -5.34 11.98 -16.42
N ASP A 133 -4.76 12.53 -15.35
CA ASP A 133 -4.36 13.94 -15.35
C ASP A 133 -2.98 14.08 -16.02
N ALA A 134 -3.00 14.60 -17.26
CA ALA A 134 -1.85 15.11 -18.01
C ALA A 134 -0.73 14.13 -18.41
N GLY A 135 -0.99 12.83 -18.42
CA GLY A 135 -0.03 11.83 -18.92
C GLY A 135 -0.59 10.42 -18.82
N VAL A 136 -0.10 9.52 -19.69
CA VAL A 136 -0.58 8.13 -19.80
C VAL A 136 -0.33 7.28 -18.54
N GLU A 137 0.45 7.81 -17.60
CA GLU A 137 1.01 7.07 -16.45
C GLU A 137 0.40 7.48 -15.10
N ASN A 138 -0.41 8.56 -15.06
CA ASN A 138 -0.92 9.12 -13.80
C ASN A 138 -2.41 8.85 -13.64
N PHE A 139 -2.75 7.64 -13.18
CA PHE A 139 -4.12 7.32 -12.81
C PHE A 139 -4.45 7.81 -11.41
N GLN A 140 -5.54 8.57 -11.29
CA GLN A 140 -6.09 9.02 -10.02
C GLN A 140 -7.57 8.68 -9.93
N CYS A 141 -8.11 8.69 -8.71
CA CYS A 141 -9.54 8.53 -8.50
C CYS A 141 -10.19 9.88 -8.23
N ALA A 142 -11.11 10.28 -9.11
CA ALA A 142 -11.93 11.47 -8.91
C ALA A 142 -13.35 11.08 -8.51
N PRO A 143 -13.97 11.70 -7.49
CA PRO A 143 -15.34 11.41 -7.12
C PRO A 143 -16.32 11.80 -8.23
N CYS A 144 -17.35 10.99 -8.44
CA CYS A 144 -18.49 11.36 -9.26
C CYS A 144 -19.31 12.46 -8.59
N ARG A 145 -20.06 13.25 -9.38
CA ARG A 145 -20.95 14.30 -8.84
C ARG A 145 -22.08 13.69 -8.01
N SER A 146 -22.72 14.50 -7.17
CA SER A 146 -23.77 14.07 -6.22
C SER A 146 -25.00 13.42 -6.87
N ASN A 147 -25.21 13.61 -8.18
CA ASN A 147 -26.30 13.04 -8.96
C ASN A 147 -25.81 12.01 -9.99
N GLU A 148 -24.59 11.53 -9.86
CA GLU A 148 -23.98 10.56 -10.76
C GLU A 148 -23.53 9.30 -10.00
N PHE A 149 -23.38 8.19 -10.71
CA PHE A 149 -22.87 6.95 -10.16
C PHE A 149 -21.90 6.24 -11.11
N ILE A 150 -21.05 5.39 -10.53
CA ILE A 150 -20.17 4.48 -11.27
C ILE A 150 -19.96 3.20 -10.45
N MET A 151 -20.13 2.04 -11.09
CA MET A 151 -19.96 0.73 -10.44
C MET A 151 -18.61 0.08 -10.72
N ALA A 152 -18.04 0.35 -11.89
CA ALA A 152 -16.74 -0.16 -12.31
C ALA A 152 -15.91 1.00 -12.80
N SER A 153 -14.71 1.16 -12.24
CA SER A 153 -13.81 2.25 -12.58
C SER A 153 -12.39 1.70 -12.78
N ASN A 154 -12.28 0.69 -13.63
CA ASN A 154 -11.04 0.06 -14.05
C ASN A 154 -10.60 0.45 -15.47
N ASP A 155 -11.37 1.32 -16.13
CA ASP A 155 -11.07 1.85 -17.45
C ASP A 155 -11.26 3.38 -17.39
N PRO A 156 -10.27 4.19 -17.80
CA PRO A 156 -10.39 5.65 -17.82
C PRO A 156 -11.49 6.15 -18.77
N LEU A 157 -11.96 5.33 -19.71
CA LEU A 157 -13.10 5.62 -20.59
C LEU A 157 -14.44 5.49 -19.86
N PHE A 158 -14.47 4.83 -18.68
CA PHE A 158 -15.70 4.75 -17.88
C PHE A 158 -15.98 6.09 -17.21
N ALA A 159 -17.06 6.72 -17.65
CA ALA A 159 -17.57 7.95 -17.08
C ALA A 159 -18.64 7.69 -16.02
N CYS A 160 -18.71 8.61 -15.05
CA CYS A 160 -19.84 8.74 -14.14
C CYS A 160 -21.14 8.90 -14.96
N ARG A 161 -22.18 8.17 -14.58
CA ARG A 161 -23.49 8.19 -15.25
C ARG A 161 -24.50 8.93 -14.40
N ILE A 162 -25.38 9.71 -15.01
CA ILE A 162 -26.47 10.37 -14.27
C ILE A 162 -27.36 9.30 -13.62
N CYS A 163 -27.74 9.54 -12.37
CA CYS A 163 -28.66 8.68 -11.62
C CYS A 163 -29.99 8.55 -12.41
N PRO A 164 -30.48 7.33 -12.69
CA PRO A 164 -31.65 7.12 -13.54
C PRO A 164 -32.91 7.76 -12.94
N LEU A 165 -33.77 8.29 -13.81
CA LEU A 165 -35.08 8.80 -13.40
C LEU A 165 -35.89 7.69 -12.74
N GLY A 166 -36.42 7.96 -11.54
CA GLY A 166 -37.14 6.98 -10.72
C GLY A 166 -36.31 6.35 -9.60
N ALA A 167 -34.98 6.50 -9.61
CA ALA A 167 -34.17 6.23 -8.43
C ALA A 167 -34.42 7.31 -7.35
N THR A 168 -34.55 6.89 -6.10
CA THR A 168 -34.68 7.78 -4.95
C THR A 168 -33.38 8.51 -4.65
N ALA A 169 -32.24 7.81 -4.80
CA ALA A 169 -30.91 8.38 -4.66
C ALA A 169 -29.84 7.46 -5.28
N CYS A 170 -28.66 8.03 -5.55
CA CYS A 170 -27.40 7.30 -5.78
C CYS A 170 -26.46 7.58 -4.59
N PRO A 171 -26.64 6.90 -3.44
CA PRO A 171 -25.90 7.22 -2.22
C PRO A 171 -24.40 6.97 -2.39
N ALA A 172 -23.58 7.94 -1.98
CA ALA A 172 -22.12 7.91 -2.14
C ALA A 172 -21.66 7.62 -3.58
N SER A 173 -22.43 8.08 -4.57
CA SER A 173 -22.20 7.82 -5.99
C SER A 173 -22.18 6.32 -6.35
N GLY A 174 -22.82 5.50 -5.51
CA GLY A 174 -23.02 4.07 -5.68
C GLY A 174 -24.26 3.71 -6.49
N PRO A 175 -24.62 2.41 -6.57
CA PRO A 175 -25.73 1.94 -7.38
C PRO A 175 -27.05 2.67 -7.04
N PRO A 176 -27.90 2.93 -8.04
CA PRO A 176 -29.17 3.59 -7.83
C PRO A 176 -30.08 2.76 -6.92
N VAL A 177 -30.68 3.42 -5.93
CA VAL A 177 -31.70 2.83 -5.06
C VAL A 177 -33.07 3.28 -5.54
N PHE A 178 -33.92 2.33 -5.91
CA PHE A 178 -35.31 2.60 -6.26
C PHE A 178 -36.16 2.37 -5.01
N GLY A 179 -36.84 3.42 -4.54
CA GLY A 179 -37.76 3.28 -3.41
C GLY A 179 -38.84 2.25 -3.72
N THR A 180 -39.17 1.42 -2.73
CA THR A 180 -40.37 0.59 -2.78
C THR A 180 -41.57 1.54 -2.85
N ILE A 181 -42.27 1.52 -3.99
CA ILE A 181 -43.57 2.18 -4.10
C ILE A 181 -44.47 1.44 -3.11
N VAL A 182 -44.72 2.04 -1.95
CA VAL A 182 -45.74 1.55 -1.03
C VAL A 182 -47.07 1.94 -1.69
N SER A 183 -47.63 1.03 -2.47
CA SER A 183 -49.01 1.16 -2.95
C SER A 183 -49.93 1.18 -1.74
N LEU A 184 -50.49 2.34 -1.42
CA LEU A 184 -51.56 2.51 -0.45
C LEU A 184 -52.91 2.11 -1.05
#